data_AF-A0A3C0KVI1-F1
#
_entry.id   AF-A0A3C0KVI1-F1
#
_cell.length_a   1.000
_cell.length_b   1.000
_cell.length_c   1.000
_cell.angle_alpha   90.00
_cell.angle_beta   90.00
_cell.angle_gamma   90.00
#
_symmetry.space_group_name_H-M   'P 1'
#
loop_
_entity.id
_entity.type
_entity.pdbx_description
1 polymer ?
#
loop_
_entity_poly.entity_id
_entity_poly.type
_entity_poly.pdbx_seq_one_letter_code
_entity_poly.pdbx_strand_id
1 'polypeptide(L)'
;MQFTLKINSPNSLQSIICDLIESAFERQREVAGTMIAGAVMQHLVGAKLEIALPGVTIEHHGFSVADAPGGRKGDFLIGDAAIHVTTAPTDALIRKCCDNLNENFRPVIITTQSGAYGAEALARNAGITKRIDVLAVDQFIATNVHEWSKFVLSQRPTTLLQLIEVYNRIIEQCETDPSLKISAG
;
A
#
# COMPACT_ATOMS: atom_id res chain seq x y z
N MET A 1 -17.30 -10.33 6.66
CA MET A 1 -17.06 -9.40 7.77
C MET A 1 -16.21 -8.27 7.24
N GLN A 2 -16.48 -7.00 7.59
CA GLN A 2 -15.63 -5.86 7.23
C GLN A 2 -14.40 -5.81 8.13
N PHE A 3 -13.34 -5.15 7.69
CA PHE A 3 -12.17 -4.93 8.52
C PHE A 3 -12.44 -3.85 9.57
N THR A 4 -11.69 -3.87 10.67
CA THR A 4 -11.80 -2.86 11.73
C THR A 4 -10.43 -2.29 12.06
N LEU A 5 -10.28 -0.97 11.94
CA LEU A 5 -9.11 -0.24 12.40
C LEU A 5 -9.35 0.28 13.82
N LYS A 6 -8.48 -0.10 14.76
CA LYS A 6 -8.58 0.28 16.18
C LYS A 6 -8.06 1.72 16.39
N ILE A 7 -8.91 2.72 16.17
CA ILE A 7 -8.48 4.14 16.12
C ILE A 7 -8.18 4.74 17.49
N ASN A 8 -8.73 4.17 18.57
CA ASN A 8 -8.51 4.59 19.95
C ASN A 8 -7.55 3.67 20.72
N SER A 9 -6.76 2.86 20.00
CA SER A 9 -5.80 1.94 20.61
C SER A 9 -4.64 2.69 21.29
N PRO A 10 -4.14 2.22 22.45
CA PRO A 10 -2.90 2.73 23.05
C PRO A 10 -1.65 2.31 22.26
N ASN A 11 -1.80 1.43 21.25
CA ASN A 11 -0.69 0.93 20.44
C ASN A 11 -0.08 2.01 19.55
N SER A 12 1.12 1.74 19.04
CA SER A 12 1.74 2.59 18.03
C SER A 12 0.93 2.61 16.73
N LEU A 13 1.06 3.69 15.94
CA LEU A 13 0.41 3.77 14.63
C LEU A 13 0.87 2.66 13.69
N GLN A 14 2.16 2.27 13.73
CA GLN A 14 2.68 1.14 12.97
C GLN A 14 1.96 -0.16 13.34
N SER A 15 1.82 -0.44 14.64
CA SER A 15 1.10 -1.62 15.13
C SER A 15 -0.37 -1.62 14.71
N ILE A 16 -1.05 -0.48 14.75
CA ILE A 16 -2.45 -0.37 14.33
C ILE A 16 -2.62 -0.70 12.84
N ILE A 17 -1.70 -0.22 11.99
CA ILE A 17 -1.71 -0.53 10.55
C ILE A 17 -1.29 -1.99 10.28
N CYS A 18 -0.31 -2.50 11.03
CA CYS A 18 0.13 -3.90 10.94
C CYS A 18 -1.00 -4.86 11.29
N ASP A 19 -1.68 -4.66 12.43
CA ASP A 19 -2.85 -5.44 12.86
C ASP A 19 -3.94 -5.48 11.76
N LEU A 20 -4.20 -4.34 11.11
CA LEU A 20 -5.18 -4.28 10.01
C LEU A 20 -4.74 -5.18 8.84
N ILE A 21 -3.49 -5.08 8.42
CA ILE A 21 -2.96 -5.86 7.29
C ILE A 21 -2.91 -7.36 7.65
N GLU A 22 -2.56 -7.70 8.89
CA GLU A 22 -2.60 -9.06 9.41
C GLU A 22 -4.03 -9.65 9.38
N SER A 23 -5.04 -8.86 9.75
CA SER A 23 -6.45 -9.29 9.63
C SER A 23 -6.86 -9.56 8.17
N ALA A 24 -6.29 -8.82 7.21
CA ALA A 24 -6.50 -9.08 5.79
C ALA A 24 -5.82 -10.39 5.34
N PHE A 25 -4.64 -10.71 5.87
CA PHE A 25 -3.98 -12.00 5.65
C PHE A 25 -4.75 -13.17 6.28
N GLU A 26 -5.26 -13.01 7.50
CA GLU A 26 -6.10 -14.01 8.16
C GLU A 26 -7.30 -14.35 7.30
N ARG A 27 -8.03 -13.33 6.85
CA ARG A 27 -9.18 -13.49 5.97
C ARG A 27 -8.80 -14.12 4.62
N GLN A 28 -7.65 -13.76 4.06
CA GLN A 28 -7.16 -14.36 2.82
C GLN A 28 -6.92 -15.88 2.97
N ARG A 29 -6.46 -16.35 4.13
CA ARG A 29 -6.27 -17.79 4.38
C ARG A 29 -7.59 -18.56 4.41
N GLU A 30 -8.67 -17.92 4.81
CA GLU A 30 -10.02 -18.50 4.83
C GLU A 30 -10.68 -18.54 3.45
N VAL A 31 -10.29 -17.63 2.54
CA VAL A 31 -10.88 -17.48 1.21
C VAL A 31 -9.84 -17.75 0.12
N ALA A 32 -9.68 -19.03 -0.22
CA ALA A 32 -8.73 -19.48 -1.23
C ALA A 32 -8.95 -18.81 -2.61
N GLY A 33 -7.86 -18.45 -3.28
CA GLY A 33 -7.88 -17.89 -4.63
C GLY A 33 -8.13 -16.38 -4.72
N THR A 34 -8.22 -15.68 -3.58
CA THR A 34 -8.31 -14.21 -3.54
C THR A 34 -7.07 -13.61 -2.88
N MET A 35 -6.65 -12.44 -3.34
CA MET A 35 -5.46 -11.74 -2.83
C MET A 35 -5.89 -10.52 -1.99
N ILE A 36 -6.70 -10.79 -0.96
CA ILE A 36 -7.33 -9.77 -0.11
C ILE A 36 -6.30 -8.83 0.53
N ALA A 37 -5.20 -9.36 1.07
CA ALA A 37 -4.16 -8.55 1.70
C ALA A 37 -3.47 -7.61 0.69
N GLY A 38 -3.27 -8.08 -0.55
CA GLY A 38 -2.74 -7.25 -1.63
C GLY A 38 -3.66 -6.09 -1.97
N ALA A 39 -4.97 -6.36 -2.11
CA ALA A 39 -5.97 -5.34 -2.38
C ALA A 39 -6.04 -4.27 -1.27
N VAL A 40 -6.10 -4.71 0.00
CA VAL A 40 -6.12 -3.79 1.15
C VAL A 40 -4.86 -2.92 1.17
N MET A 41 -3.67 -3.51 0.97
CA MET A 41 -2.42 -2.74 0.93
C MET A 41 -2.39 -1.73 -0.22
N GLN A 42 -2.75 -2.12 -1.44
CA GLN A 42 -2.74 -1.24 -2.61
C GLN A 42 -3.66 -0.04 -2.40
N HIS A 43 -4.90 -0.27 -1.94
CA HIS A 43 -5.87 0.79 -1.73
C HIS A 43 -5.54 1.68 -0.53
N LEU A 44 -4.90 1.15 0.53
CA LEU A 44 -4.37 1.97 1.63
C LEU A 44 -3.24 2.89 1.16
N VAL A 45 -2.32 2.37 0.33
CA VAL A 45 -1.26 3.17 -0.29
C VAL A 45 -1.87 4.26 -1.17
N GLY A 46 -2.86 3.91 -2.00
CA GLY A 46 -3.60 4.86 -2.84
C GLY A 46 -4.26 5.98 -2.02
N ALA A 47 -4.98 5.63 -0.96
CA ALA A 47 -5.63 6.60 -0.07
C ALA A 47 -4.62 7.54 0.57
N LYS A 48 -3.49 6.99 1.02
CA LYS A 48 -2.39 7.76 1.60
C LYS A 48 -1.79 8.73 0.58
N LEU A 49 -1.58 8.30 -0.66
CA LEU A 49 -1.03 9.14 -1.74
C LEU A 49 -1.97 10.29 -2.08
N GLU A 50 -3.28 10.07 -2.17
CA GLU A 50 -4.26 11.13 -2.43
C GLU A 50 -4.25 12.22 -1.35
N ILE A 51 -4.16 11.84 -0.07
CA ILE A 51 -4.10 12.81 1.04
C ILE A 51 -2.76 13.56 1.03
N ALA A 52 -1.66 12.86 0.76
CA ALA A 52 -0.32 13.44 0.78
C ALA A 52 -0.04 14.41 -0.37
N LEU A 53 -0.70 14.22 -1.51
CA LEU A 53 -0.42 14.95 -2.76
C LEU A 53 -1.66 15.70 -3.26
N PRO A 54 -2.14 16.73 -2.52
CA PRO A 54 -3.28 17.51 -2.96
C PRO A 54 -2.97 18.18 -4.30
N GLY A 55 -3.85 17.96 -5.29
CA GLY A 55 -3.69 18.49 -6.65
C GLY A 55 -3.01 17.54 -7.64
N VAL A 56 -2.55 16.36 -7.19
CA VAL A 56 -2.14 15.28 -8.08
C VAL A 56 -3.29 14.29 -8.22
N THR A 57 -3.70 13.99 -9.45
CA THR A 57 -4.69 12.94 -9.71
C THR A 57 -4.02 11.58 -9.53
N ILE A 58 -4.49 10.79 -8.56
CA ILE A 58 -4.04 9.42 -8.36
C ILE A 58 -5.03 8.50 -9.08
N GLU A 59 -4.56 7.77 -10.09
CA GLU A 59 -5.36 6.73 -10.73
C GLU A 59 -5.44 5.50 -9.84
N HIS A 60 -6.66 5.09 -9.50
CA HIS A 60 -6.93 3.85 -8.81
C HIS A 60 -7.53 2.84 -9.77
N HIS A 61 -7.12 1.60 -9.61
CA HIS A 61 -7.61 0.49 -10.41
C HIS A 61 -8.08 -0.61 -9.47
N GLY A 62 -9.12 -1.34 -9.89
CA GLY A 62 -9.51 -2.55 -9.19
C GLY A 62 -8.34 -3.54 -9.16
N PHE A 63 -8.13 -4.19 -8.02
CA PHE A 63 -7.01 -5.09 -7.78
C PHE A 63 -6.98 -6.27 -8.76
N SER A 64 -8.15 -6.67 -9.27
CA SER A 64 -8.30 -7.80 -10.21
C SER A 64 -8.21 -7.39 -11.68
N VAL A 65 -7.96 -6.11 -12.00
CA VAL A 65 -7.89 -5.63 -13.38
C VAL A 65 -6.55 -6.03 -13.98
N ALA A 66 -6.59 -6.81 -15.07
CA ALA A 66 -5.40 -7.19 -15.82
C ALA A 66 -4.70 -5.96 -16.43
N ASP A 67 -3.36 -5.98 -16.45
CA ASP A 67 -2.56 -4.92 -17.07
C ASP A 67 -2.95 -4.75 -18.55
N ALA A 68 -3.24 -3.51 -18.95
CA ALA A 68 -3.55 -3.17 -20.34
C ALA A 68 -2.34 -3.40 -21.28
N PRO A 69 -2.55 -3.66 -22.58
CA PRO A 69 -1.47 -3.73 -23.57
C PRO A 69 -0.72 -2.38 -23.64
N GLY A 70 0.56 -2.39 -23.26
CA GLY A 70 1.38 -1.19 -23.01
C GLY A 70 1.97 -1.13 -21.60
N GLY A 71 1.43 -1.94 -20.68
CA GLY A 71 1.99 -2.28 -19.37
C GLY A 71 2.00 -1.14 -18.35
N ARG A 72 1.24 -1.27 -17.27
CA ARG A 72 1.36 -0.35 -16.12
C ARG A 72 2.79 -0.44 -15.56
N LYS A 73 3.45 0.71 -15.41
CA LYS A 73 4.83 0.77 -14.86
C LYS A 73 4.89 0.40 -13.37
N GLY A 74 3.77 0.48 -12.67
CA GLY A 74 3.56 0.04 -11.29
C GLY A 74 2.08 0.16 -10.95
N ASP A 75 1.73 -0.08 -9.69
CA ASP A 75 0.39 0.18 -9.18
C ASP A 75 0.06 1.67 -9.21
N PHE A 76 1.05 2.52 -8.98
CA PHE A 76 0.94 3.97 -9.15
C PHE A 76 2.13 4.50 -9.93
N LEU A 77 1.89 5.47 -10.83
CA LEU A 77 2.93 6.22 -11.53
C LEU A 77 2.74 7.71 -11.22
N ILE A 78 3.67 8.28 -10.46
CA ILE A 78 3.60 9.69 -10.00
C ILE A 78 4.91 10.38 -10.33
N GLY A 79 4.86 11.33 -11.28
CA GLY A 79 6.08 11.90 -11.83
C GLY A 79 6.92 10.82 -12.50
N ASP A 80 8.17 10.65 -12.06
CA ASP A 80 9.05 9.56 -12.49
C ASP A 80 9.05 8.35 -11.53
N ALA A 81 8.29 8.38 -10.45
CA ALA A 81 8.22 7.28 -9.47
C ALA A 81 7.21 6.22 -9.90
N ALA A 82 7.69 4.98 -10.10
CA ALA A 82 6.87 3.81 -10.36
C ALA A 82 6.73 2.99 -9.08
N ILE A 83 5.57 3.11 -8.43
CA ILE A 83 5.30 2.50 -7.12
C ILE A 83 4.68 1.13 -7.33
N HIS A 84 5.28 0.10 -6.73
CA HIS A 84 4.79 -1.27 -6.73
C HIS A 84 4.39 -1.67 -5.32
N VAL A 85 3.13 -2.04 -5.12
CA VAL A 85 2.59 -2.51 -3.85
C VAL A 85 2.45 -4.03 -3.92
N THR A 86 3.12 -4.74 -3.01
CA THR A 86 3.03 -6.21 -2.96
C THR A 86 3.10 -6.71 -1.54
N THR A 87 2.44 -7.83 -1.25
CA THR A 87 2.60 -8.54 0.02
C THR A 87 3.89 -9.35 0.07
N ALA A 88 4.37 -9.80 -1.10
CA ALA A 88 5.50 -10.69 -1.25
C ALA A 88 6.27 -10.36 -2.56
N PRO A 89 7.41 -9.66 -2.46
CA PRO A 89 8.26 -9.37 -3.62
C PRO A 89 8.79 -10.64 -4.28
N THR A 90 8.96 -10.59 -5.61
CA THR A 90 9.43 -11.72 -6.42
C THR A 90 10.50 -11.27 -7.41
N ASP A 91 11.28 -12.21 -7.98
CA ASP A 91 12.20 -11.90 -9.07
C ASP A 91 11.52 -11.25 -10.28
N ALA A 92 10.25 -11.57 -10.54
CA ALA A 92 9.48 -10.95 -11.61
C ALA A 92 9.26 -9.45 -11.36
N LEU A 93 8.95 -9.08 -10.12
CA LEU A 93 8.84 -7.67 -9.73
C LEU A 93 10.20 -6.95 -9.87
N ILE A 94 11.29 -7.59 -9.48
CA ILE A 94 12.64 -6.99 -9.63
C ILE A 94 13.01 -6.80 -11.09
N ARG A 95 12.68 -7.75 -11.98
CA ARG A 95 12.85 -7.56 -13.42
C ARG A 95 12.06 -6.35 -13.94
N LYS A 96 10.79 -6.21 -13.52
CA LYS A 96 9.97 -5.03 -13.85
C LYS A 96 10.60 -3.72 -13.34
N CYS A 97 11.22 -3.75 -12.16
CA CYS A 97 11.99 -2.61 -11.65
C CYS A 97 13.22 -2.29 -12.51
N CYS A 98 13.94 -3.30 -13.02
CA CYS A 98 15.03 -3.10 -13.98
C CYS A 98 14.53 -2.46 -15.28
N ASP A 99 13.41 -2.94 -15.82
CA ASP A 99 12.80 -2.37 -17.04
C ASP A 99 12.43 -0.90 -16.83
N ASN A 100 11.77 -0.59 -15.70
CA ASN A 100 11.47 0.79 -15.31
C ASN A 100 12.72 1.67 -15.22
N LEU A 101 13.81 1.17 -14.64
CA LEU A 101 15.08 1.91 -14.54
C LEU A 101 15.70 2.20 -15.93
N ASN A 102 15.60 1.24 -16.86
CA ASN A 102 16.06 1.43 -18.24
C ASN A 102 15.23 2.47 -19.00
N GLU A 103 13.97 2.64 -18.60
CA GLU A 103 13.05 3.66 -19.12
C GLU A 103 13.09 4.97 -18.32
N ASN A 104 14.08 5.15 -17.44
CA ASN A 104 14.29 6.32 -16.57
C ASN A 104 13.28 6.55 -15.44
N PHE A 105 12.40 5.59 -15.16
CA PHE A 105 11.57 5.62 -13.95
C PHE A 105 12.36 5.23 -12.70
N ARG A 106 11.87 5.64 -11.52
CA ARG A 106 12.42 5.31 -10.20
C ARG A 106 11.48 4.34 -9.48
N PRO A 107 11.81 3.04 -9.42
CA PRO A 107 10.97 2.08 -8.73
C PRO A 107 10.96 2.31 -7.21
N VAL A 108 9.77 2.30 -6.64
CA VAL A 108 9.55 2.28 -5.18
C VAL A 108 8.71 1.06 -4.86
N ILE A 109 9.25 0.12 -4.10
CA ILE A 109 8.52 -1.08 -3.65
C ILE A 109 7.96 -0.80 -2.27
N ILE A 110 6.63 -0.88 -2.13
CA ILE A 110 5.94 -0.83 -0.85
C ILE A 110 5.45 -2.25 -0.52
N THR A 111 5.88 -2.79 0.61
CA THR A 111 5.61 -4.18 0.98
C THR A 111 5.45 -4.36 2.47
N THR A 112 5.09 -5.56 2.93
CA THR A 112 5.18 -5.95 4.35
C THR A 112 6.61 -5.80 4.87
N GLN A 113 6.79 -5.68 6.20
CA GLN A 113 8.12 -5.60 6.80
C GLN A 113 9.01 -6.80 6.44
N SER A 114 8.46 -8.02 6.50
CA SER A 114 9.18 -9.24 6.07
C SER A 114 9.48 -9.22 4.57
N GLY A 115 8.54 -8.75 3.76
CA GLY A 115 8.73 -8.57 2.33
C GLY A 115 9.83 -7.56 1.99
N ALA A 116 10.05 -6.52 2.80
CA ALA A 116 11.10 -5.54 2.57
C ALA A 116 12.49 -6.20 2.57
N TYR A 117 12.79 -7.05 3.57
CA TYR A 117 14.03 -7.84 3.59
C TYR A 117 14.16 -8.75 2.35
N GLY A 118 13.04 -9.35 1.91
CA GLY A 118 13.01 -10.16 0.70
C GLY A 118 13.32 -9.37 -0.57
N ALA A 119 12.68 -8.20 -0.75
CA ALA A 119 12.94 -7.30 -1.87
C ALA A 119 14.40 -6.81 -1.87
N GLU A 120 14.96 -6.44 -0.72
CA GLU A 120 16.36 -6.03 -0.62
C GLU A 120 17.33 -7.15 -1.04
N ALA A 121 17.07 -8.39 -0.64
CA ALA A 121 17.86 -9.54 -1.04
C ALA A 121 17.80 -9.78 -2.56
N LEU A 122 16.59 -9.75 -3.15
CA LEU A 122 16.40 -9.90 -4.59
C LEU A 122 17.06 -8.74 -5.38
N ALA A 123 16.90 -7.50 -4.91
CA ALA A 123 17.50 -6.31 -5.52
C ALA A 123 19.03 -6.35 -5.46
N ARG A 124 19.61 -6.92 -4.38
CA ARG A 124 21.05 -7.15 -4.25
C ARG A 124 21.55 -8.12 -5.30
N ASN A 125 20.83 -9.22 -5.51
CA ASN A 125 21.16 -10.21 -6.53
C ASN A 125 21.08 -9.62 -7.94
N ALA A 126 20.13 -8.71 -8.19
CA ALA A 126 19.99 -8.00 -9.46
C ALA A 126 20.92 -6.78 -9.62
N GLY A 127 21.67 -6.40 -8.58
CA GLY A 127 22.59 -5.26 -8.63
C GLY A 127 21.92 -3.88 -8.62
N ILE A 128 20.66 -3.77 -8.20
CA ILE A 128 19.87 -2.52 -8.24
C ILE A 128 19.54 -1.92 -6.87
N THR A 129 20.05 -2.47 -5.76
CA THR A 129 19.72 -2.00 -4.38
C THR A 129 19.87 -0.50 -4.17
N LYS A 130 20.84 0.16 -4.84
CA LYS A 130 21.08 1.61 -4.72
C LYS A 130 20.26 2.47 -5.69
N ARG A 131 19.36 1.84 -6.45
CA ARG A 131 18.62 2.46 -7.56
C ARG A 131 17.09 2.38 -7.37
N ILE A 132 16.64 1.64 -6.36
CA ILE A 132 15.25 1.50 -5.98
C ILE A 132 15.09 1.82 -4.50
N ASP A 133 13.89 2.20 -4.10
CA ASP A 133 13.52 2.29 -2.69
C ASP A 133 12.65 1.09 -2.31
N VAL A 134 12.83 0.57 -1.10
CA VAL A 134 12.01 -0.50 -0.52
C VAL A 134 11.50 -0.02 0.83
N LEU A 135 10.18 0.07 0.98
CA LEU A 135 9.52 0.64 2.14
C LEU A 135 8.53 -0.35 2.74
N ALA A 136 8.55 -0.49 4.06
CA ALA A 136 7.52 -1.21 4.79
C ALA A 136 6.22 -0.38 4.83
N VAL A 137 5.10 -0.99 4.45
CA VAL A 137 3.79 -0.32 4.26
C VAL A 137 3.25 0.30 5.54
N ASP A 138 3.45 -0.35 6.68
CA ASP A 138 3.06 0.11 8.00
C ASP A 138 3.83 1.39 8.37
N GLN A 139 5.14 1.43 8.11
CA GLN A 139 5.97 2.62 8.33
C GLN A 139 5.62 3.75 7.35
N PHE A 140 5.39 3.41 6.08
CA PHE A 140 5.03 4.35 5.04
C PHE A 140 3.72 5.09 5.34
N ILE A 141 2.73 4.39 5.90
CA ILE A 141 1.45 4.98 6.31
C ILE A 141 1.59 5.70 7.65
N ALA A 142 2.17 5.04 8.67
CA ALA A 142 2.26 5.59 10.02
C ALA A 142 3.03 6.91 10.08
N THR A 143 4.08 7.07 9.27
CA THR A 143 4.86 8.30 9.18
C THR A 143 3.97 9.48 8.76
N ASN A 144 3.15 9.31 7.72
CA ASN A 144 2.26 10.38 7.27
C ASN A 144 1.11 10.64 8.25
N VAL A 145 0.57 9.61 8.92
CA VAL A 145 -0.43 9.82 9.97
C VAL A 145 0.18 10.61 11.15
N HIS A 146 1.44 10.35 11.51
CA HIS A 146 2.17 11.18 12.48
C HIS A 146 2.28 12.64 12.02
N GLU A 147 2.67 12.88 10.77
CA GLU A 147 2.81 14.23 10.21
C GLU A 147 1.47 14.97 10.14
N TRP A 148 0.41 14.35 9.61
CA TRP A 148 -0.92 14.95 9.49
C TRP A 148 -1.55 15.23 10.85
N SER A 149 -1.33 14.36 11.84
CA SER A 149 -1.73 14.59 13.23
C SER A 149 -0.83 15.58 13.96
N LYS A 150 0.21 16.13 13.31
CA LYS A 150 1.22 17.02 13.90
C LYS A 150 1.88 16.43 15.13
N PHE A 151 2.01 15.09 15.15
CA PHE A 151 2.49 14.31 16.30
C PHE A 151 1.63 14.45 17.58
N VAL A 152 0.41 14.98 17.47
CA VAL A 152 -0.50 15.18 18.60
C VAL A 152 -1.40 13.96 18.79
N LEU A 153 -1.35 13.33 19.97
CA LEU A 153 -2.11 12.12 20.28
C LEU A 153 -3.62 12.28 20.05
N SER A 154 -4.20 13.39 20.50
CA SER A 154 -5.64 13.66 20.34
C SER A 154 -6.09 13.88 18.90
N GLN A 155 -5.16 14.13 17.97
CA GLN A 155 -5.47 14.31 16.55
C GLN A 155 -5.36 13.01 15.74
N ARG A 156 -4.77 11.95 16.31
CA ARG A 156 -4.59 10.67 15.61
C ARG A 156 -5.92 10.01 15.20
N PRO A 157 -6.96 9.93 16.05
CA PRO A 157 -8.22 9.31 15.65
C PRO A 157 -8.85 10.00 14.44
N THR A 158 -8.91 11.34 14.45
CA THR A 158 -9.44 12.14 13.33
C THR A 158 -8.64 11.91 12.04
N THR A 159 -7.31 11.85 12.15
CA THR A 159 -6.43 11.60 10.98
C THR A 159 -6.63 10.20 10.40
N LEU A 160 -6.74 9.18 11.27
CA LEU A 160 -7.01 7.81 10.84
C LEU A 160 -8.40 7.67 10.20
N LEU A 161 -9.41 8.35 10.75
CA LEU A 161 -10.76 8.38 10.16
C LEU A 161 -10.73 8.95 8.75
N GLN A 162 -10.02 10.07 8.52
CA GLN A 162 -9.86 10.64 7.18
C GLN A 162 -9.19 9.65 6.21
N LEU A 163 -8.17 8.91 6.65
CA LEU A 163 -7.54 7.88 5.83
C LEU A 163 -8.53 6.76 5.45
N ILE A 164 -9.33 6.30 6.41
CA ILE A 164 -10.36 5.26 6.20
C ILE A 164 -11.45 5.76 5.25
N GLU A 165 -11.89 7.02 5.37
CA GLU A 165 -12.90 7.61 4.49
C GLU A 165 -12.43 7.64 3.03
N VAL A 166 -11.19 8.09 2.80
CA VAL A 166 -10.59 8.08 1.46
C VAL A 166 -10.44 6.66 0.93
N TYR A 167 -9.92 5.74 1.75
CA TYR A 167 -9.81 4.32 1.40
C TYR A 167 -11.16 3.72 1.00
N ASN A 168 -12.20 3.91 1.81
CA ASN A 168 -13.52 3.34 1.55
C ASN A 168 -14.16 3.94 0.30
N ARG A 169 -13.92 5.22 0.02
CA ARG A 169 -14.34 5.85 -1.24
C ARG A 169 -13.66 5.18 -2.44
N ILE A 170 -12.35 4.89 -2.35
CA ILE A 170 -11.63 4.18 -3.42
C ILE A 170 -12.22 2.78 -3.62
N ILE A 171 -12.48 2.04 -2.54
CA ILE A 171 -13.14 0.73 -2.62
C ILE A 171 -14.49 0.82 -3.34
N GLU A 172 -15.33 1.81 -3.01
CA GLU A 172 -16.63 2.01 -3.68
C GLU A 172 -16.51 2.30 -5.17
N GLN A 173 -15.42 2.95 -5.59
CA GLN A 173 -15.18 3.35 -6.98
C GLN A 173 -14.55 2.23 -7.81
N CYS A 174 -13.70 1.40 -7.20
CA CYS A 174 -12.81 0.48 -7.90
C CYS A 174 -13.14 -1.01 -7.69
N GLU A 175 -13.84 -1.37 -6.63
CA GLU A 175 -14.08 -2.77 -6.25
C GLU A 175 -15.58 -3.10 -6.20
N THR A 176 -15.91 -4.34 -6.54
CA THR A 176 -17.28 -4.86 -6.44
C THR A 176 -17.56 -5.52 -5.08
N ASP A 177 -16.52 -5.89 -4.33
CA ASP A 177 -16.64 -6.52 -3.02
C ASP A 177 -16.65 -5.48 -1.88
N PRO A 178 -17.81 -5.14 -1.31
CA PRO A 178 -17.91 -4.15 -0.24
C PRO A 178 -17.31 -4.63 1.09
N SER A 179 -16.97 -5.92 1.20
CA SER A 179 -16.36 -6.45 2.42
C SER A 179 -14.90 -6.03 2.59
N LEU A 180 -14.28 -5.45 1.55
CA LEU A 180 -12.94 -4.85 1.62
C LEU A 180 -12.92 -3.54 2.40
N LYS A 181 -14.08 -2.96 2.70
CA LYS A 181 -14.20 -1.72 3.49
C LYS A 181 -13.68 -1.91 4.91
N ILE A 182 -13.17 -0.80 5.46
CA ILE A 182 -12.66 -0.68 6.81
C ILE A 182 -13.64 0.14 7.64
N SER A 183 -14.01 -0.37 8.81
CA SER A 183 -14.75 0.35 9.84
C SER A 183 -13.78 0.87 10.90
N ALA A 184 -14.13 1.99 11.55
CA ALA A 184 -13.41 2.46 12.72
C ALA A 184 -13.96 1.78 13.99
N GLY A 185 -13.06 1.24 14.82
CA GLY A 185 -13.37 0.60 16.10
C GLY A 185 -12.61 1.17 17.28
#